data_AF-P9WKX7-F1
#
_entry.id   AF-P9WKX7-F1
#
_cell.length_a   1.000
_cell.length_b   1.000
_cell.length_c   1.000
_cell.angle_alpha   90.00
_cell.angle_beta   90.00
_cell.angle_gamma   90.00
#
_symmetry.space_group_name_H-M   'P 1'
#
loop_
_entity.id
_entity.type
_entity.pdbx_description
1 polymer ?
#
loop_
_entity_poly.entity_id
_entity_poly.type
_entity_poly.pdbx_seq_one_letter_code
_entity_poly.pdbx_strand_id
1 'polypeptide(L)'
;MLTDPGLRDELDRVAAAVGVRVVHLGGRHPVSRKTWSAAAAVVLDHAAADRCGRLALPRRTHVSVLTGTEAATATWAAAITVGAQHVLRMPEQEGELVRELAEAAESARDDGICGAVVAVIGGRGGAGASLFAVALAQAAADALLVDLDPWAGGIDLLVGGETAPGLRWPDLALQGGRLNWSAVRAALPRPRGISVLSGTRRGYELDAGPVDAVIDAGRRGGVTVVCDLPRRLTDATQAALDAADLVVLVSPCDVRACAAAATMAPVLTAINPNLGLVVRGPSPGGLRAAEVADVAGVPLLASMRAQPRLAEQLEHGGLRLRRRSVLASAARRVLGVLPRAGSGRHGRAA
;
A
#
# COMPACT_ATOMS: atom_id res chain seq x y z
N MET A 1 15.21 14.12 -9.07
CA MET A 1 15.17 13.99 -10.55
C MET A 1 15.53 15.35 -11.11
N LEU A 2 16.82 15.57 -11.36
CA LEU A 2 17.34 16.83 -11.87
C LEU A 2 18.05 16.52 -13.18
N THR A 3 17.65 17.18 -14.27
CA THR A 3 18.25 17.05 -15.59
C THR A 3 19.48 17.94 -15.71
N ASP A 4 19.42 19.13 -15.12
CA ASP A 4 20.55 20.06 -15.01
C ASP A 4 21.66 19.48 -14.11
N PRO A 5 22.91 19.34 -14.60
CA PRO A 5 24.05 18.92 -13.79
C PRO A 5 24.40 19.91 -12.67
N GLY A 6 24.30 21.22 -12.90
CA GLY A 6 24.64 22.24 -11.89
C GLY A 6 23.71 22.18 -10.68
N LEU A 7 22.40 21.98 -10.93
CA LEU A 7 21.44 21.76 -9.85
C LEU A 7 21.68 20.43 -9.10
N ARG A 8 22.18 19.40 -9.78
CA ARG A 8 22.56 18.14 -9.12
C ARG A 8 23.71 18.33 -8.18
N ASP A 9 24.76 19.00 -8.62
CA ASP A 9 25.94 19.26 -7.80
C ASP A 9 25.56 20.09 -6.56
N GLU A 10 24.66 21.06 -6.72
CA GLU A 10 24.14 21.84 -5.59
C GLU A 10 23.30 20.98 -4.63
N LEU A 11 22.37 20.17 -5.14
CA LEU A 11 21.58 19.26 -4.31
C LEU A 11 22.47 18.28 -3.55
N ASP A 12 23.50 17.72 -4.19
CA ASP A 12 24.42 16.77 -3.56
C ASP A 12 25.25 17.43 -2.46
N ARG A 13 25.69 18.69 -2.65
CA ARG A 13 26.33 19.48 -1.59
C ARG A 13 25.39 19.69 -0.40
N VAL A 14 24.18 20.16 -0.64
CA VAL A 14 23.19 20.40 0.40
C VAL A 14 22.82 19.13 1.14
N ALA A 15 22.59 18.04 0.40
CA ALA A 15 22.26 16.75 0.97
C ALA A 15 23.39 16.19 1.84
N ALA A 16 24.65 16.37 1.42
CA ALA A 16 25.81 16.01 2.22
C ALA A 16 25.87 16.82 3.54
N ALA A 17 25.55 18.11 3.50
CA ALA A 17 25.50 18.96 4.70
C ALA A 17 24.40 18.52 5.69
N VAL A 18 23.24 18.09 5.20
CA VAL A 18 22.13 17.57 6.04
C VAL A 18 22.37 16.11 6.48
N GLY A 19 23.28 15.39 5.81
CA GLY A 19 23.55 13.98 6.07
C GLY A 19 22.48 13.03 5.52
N VAL A 20 21.84 13.40 4.41
CA VAL A 20 20.83 12.57 3.73
C VAL A 20 21.39 11.92 2.48
N ARG A 21 21.02 10.66 2.21
CA ARG A 21 21.43 9.95 1.00
C ARG A 21 20.55 10.34 -0.18
N VAL A 22 21.15 10.87 -1.23
CA VAL A 22 20.48 11.18 -2.50
C VAL A 22 20.43 9.94 -3.39
N VAL A 23 19.30 9.72 -4.04
CA VAL A 23 19.15 8.73 -5.13
C VAL A 23 18.71 9.50 -6.37
N HIS A 24 19.62 9.63 -7.33
CA HIS A 24 19.35 10.28 -8.60
C HIS A 24 18.57 9.34 -9.52
N LEU A 25 17.39 9.78 -9.95
CA LEU A 25 16.53 9.08 -10.89
C LEU A 25 16.46 9.90 -12.19
N GLY A 26 16.68 9.24 -13.34
CA GLY A 26 16.68 9.86 -14.66
C GLY A 26 17.14 8.92 -15.78
N GLY A 27 16.76 9.23 -17.02
CA GLY A 27 17.17 8.52 -18.24
C GLY A 27 16.62 7.09 -18.36
N ARG A 28 17.28 6.13 -17.70
CA ARG A 28 17.01 4.68 -17.80
C ARG A 28 16.14 4.12 -16.67
N HIS A 29 16.01 4.85 -15.56
CA HIS A 29 15.23 4.42 -14.40
C HIS A 29 14.02 5.33 -14.20
N PRO A 30 12.83 4.96 -14.73
CA PRO A 30 11.61 5.72 -14.48
C PRO A 30 11.28 5.69 -12.98
N VAL A 31 10.69 6.79 -12.48
CA VAL A 31 10.21 6.84 -11.09
C VAL A 31 9.02 5.89 -10.96
N SER A 32 9.10 4.92 -10.05
CA SER A 32 7.93 4.11 -9.70
C SER A 32 7.10 4.82 -8.63
N ARG A 33 5.79 4.56 -8.56
CA ARG A 33 4.93 5.06 -7.46
C ARG A 33 5.48 4.65 -6.09
N LYS A 34 6.03 3.44 -5.97
CA LYS A 34 6.67 2.95 -4.74
C LYS A 34 7.89 3.79 -4.35
N THR A 35 8.79 4.06 -5.28
CA THR A 35 9.98 4.90 -5.02
C THR A 35 9.58 6.32 -4.66
N TRP A 36 8.57 6.85 -5.35
CA TRP A 36 8.01 8.17 -5.07
C TRP A 36 7.42 8.25 -3.65
N SER A 37 6.61 7.28 -3.23
CA SER A 37 5.96 7.26 -1.91
C SER A 37 6.90 6.89 -0.76
N ALA A 38 8.05 6.25 -1.06
CA ALA A 38 9.03 5.83 -0.05
C ALA A 38 10.14 6.85 0.22
N ALA A 39 10.35 7.84 -0.66
CA ALA A 39 11.36 8.87 -0.43
C ALA A 39 11.05 9.69 0.83
N ALA A 40 12.06 10.26 1.51
CA ALA A 40 11.82 11.22 2.60
C ALA A 40 11.46 12.61 2.05
N ALA A 41 12.19 13.01 1.00
CA ALA A 41 11.93 14.20 0.19
C ALA A 41 12.10 13.87 -1.29
N VAL A 42 11.43 14.63 -2.15
CA VAL A 42 11.58 14.55 -3.60
C VAL A 42 11.97 15.93 -4.12
N VAL A 43 13.10 15.96 -4.82
CA VAL A 43 13.62 17.18 -5.44
C VAL A 43 13.58 17.02 -6.97
N LEU A 44 12.91 17.94 -7.64
CA LEU A 44 12.67 17.95 -9.09
C LEU A 44 13.23 19.23 -9.71
N ASP A 45 13.50 19.22 -11.00
CA ASP A 45 13.60 20.45 -11.78
C ASP A 45 12.31 20.67 -12.58
N HIS A 46 12.25 21.75 -13.37
CA HIS A 46 11.10 22.04 -14.23
C HIS A 46 10.69 20.85 -15.10
N ALA A 47 11.64 20.25 -15.82
CA ALA A 47 11.37 19.18 -16.78
C ALA A 47 10.90 17.88 -16.09
N ALA A 48 11.39 17.60 -14.89
CA ALA A 48 10.95 16.46 -14.09
C ALA A 48 9.59 16.72 -13.44
N ALA A 49 9.33 17.93 -12.94
CA ALA A 49 8.03 18.30 -12.35
C ALA A 49 6.89 18.16 -13.38
N ASP A 50 7.10 18.66 -14.60
CA ASP A 50 6.14 18.55 -15.70
C ASP A 50 5.85 17.08 -16.07
N ARG A 51 6.91 16.25 -16.13
CA ARG A 51 6.77 14.81 -16.41
C ARG A 51 6.05 14.06 -15.30
N CYS A 52 6.41 14.31 -14.04
CA CYS A 52 5.80 13.68 -12.88
C CYS A 52 4.34 14.09 -12.70
N GLY A 53 4.00 15.35 -13.02
CA GLY A 53 2.62 15.84 -13.02
C GLY A 53 1.71 15.05 -13.97
N ARG A 54 2.23 14.65 -15.14
CA ARG A 54 1.50 13.79 -16.10
C ARG A 54 1.32 12.35 -15.65
N LEU A 55 2.18 11.85 -14.77
CA LEU A 55 2.16 10.46 -14.29
C LEU A 55 1.14 10.22 -13.16
N ALA A 56 0.41 11.27 -12.73
CA ALA A 56 -0.55 11.21 -11.62
C ALA A 56 0.01 10.49 -10.39
N LEU A 57 1.25 10.84 -10.02
CA LEU A 57 1.91 10.28 -8.85
C LEU A 57 1.18 10.71 -7.56
N PRO A 58 1.16 9.86 -6.51
CA PRO A 58 0.43 10.16 -5.28
C PRO A 58 0.97 11.43 -4.60
N ARG A 59 0.08 12.27 -4.06
CA ARG A 59 0.50 13.51 -3.39
C ARG A 59 1.24 13.21 -2.09
N ARG A 60 2.33 13.95 -1.84
CA ARG A 60 3.17 13.83 -0.64
C ARG A 60 3.72 15.19 -0.22
N THR A 61 4.20 15.28 1.02
CA THR A 61 5.00 16.41 1.50
C THR A 61 6.47 16.20 1.15
N HIS A 62 7.22 17.27 1.34
CA HIS A 62 8.63 17.46 1.01
C HIS A 62 8.88 17.24 -0.48
N VAL A 63 8.10 17.90 -1.32
CA VAL A 63 8.33 17.99 -2.77
C VAL A 63 8.76 19.40 -3.10
N SER A 64 9.97 19.55 -3.62
CA SER A 64 10.56 20.84 -3.97
C SER A 64 11.02 20.83 -5.42
N VAL A 65 10.77 21.93 -6.12
CA VAL A 65 11.27 22.17 -7.48
C VAL A 65 12.45 23.13 -7.41
N LEU A 66 13.59 22.75 -7.96
CA LEU A 66 14.78 23.59 -8.07
C LEU A 66 14.87 24.24 -9.44
N THR A 67 15.40 25.45 -9.46
CA THR A 67 15.65 26.22 -10.67
C THR A 67 16.94 27.02 -10.53
N GLY A 68 17.74 27.10 -11.60
CA GLY A 68 18.97 27.91 -11.63
C GLY A 68 18.73 29.38 -11.98
N THR A 69 17.52 29.74 -12.40
CA THR A 69 17.14 31.10 -12.77
C THR A 69 15.85 31.51 -12.07
N GLU A 70 15.39 32.74 -12.30
CA GLU A 70 14.08 33.16 -11.84
C GLU A 70 12.99 32.22 -12.39
N ALA A 71 12.05 31.81 -11.52
CA ALA A 71 11.06 30.80 -11.85
C ALA A 71 9.98 31.37 -12.80
N ALA A 72 9.99 30.92 -14.05
CA ALA A 72 8.94 31.27 -15.01
C ALA A 72 7.57 30.69 -14.60
N THR A 73 6.49 31.27 -15.13
CA THR A 73 5.10 30.81 -14.89
C THR A 73 4.91 29.32 -15.18
N ALA A 74 5.59 28.79 -16.20
CA ALA A 74 5.53 27.37 -16.54
C ALA A 74 6.10 26.47 -15.42
N THR A 75 7.15 26.91 -14.72
CA THR A 75 7.73 26.19 -13.57
C THR A 75 6.77 26.17 -12.40
N TRP A 76 6.12 27.29 -12.11
CA TRP A 76 5.07 27.36 -11.10
C TRP A 76 3.89 26.44 -11.42
N ALA A 77 3.43 26.42 -12.67
CA ALA A 77 2.36 25.53 -13.10
C ALA A 77 2.74 24.05 -12.90
N ALA A 78 3.92 23.63 -13.36
CA ALA A 78 4.41 22.27 -13.19
C ALA A 78 4.57 21.88 -11.69
N ALA A 79 5.09 22.81 -10.88
CA ALA A 79 5.22 22.65 -9.43
C ALA A 79 3.86 22.42 -8.76
N ILE A 80 2.84 23.21 -9.12
CA ILE A 80 1.47 23.04 -8.59
C ILE A 80 0.87 21.70 -9.02
N THR A 81 1.02 21.31 -10.29
CA THR A 81 0.49 20.05 -10.80
C THR A 81 1.05 18.85 -10.06
N VAL A 82 2.35 18.82 -9.80
CA VAL A 82 3.01 17.73 -9.05
C VAL A 82 2.77 17.83 -7.53
N GLY A 83 2.23 18.96 -7.05
CA GLY A 83 2.00 19.20 -5.62
C GLY A 83 3.25 19.59 -4.84
N ALA A 84 4.20 20.28 -5.50
CA ALA A 84 5.38 20.83 -4.84
C ALA A 84 5.00 21.96 -3.88
N GLN A 85 5.62 21.97 -2.70
CA GLN A 85 5.41 22.99 -1.68
C GLN A 85 6.33 24.19 -1.89
N HIS A 86 7.50 23.96 -2.49
CA HIS A 86 8.52 24.98 -2.68
C HIS A 86 9.04 24.97 -4.11
N VAL A 87 9.24 26.16 -4.66
CA VAL A 87 10.07 26.39 -5.85
C VAL A 87 11.25 27.24 -5.39
N LEU A 88 12.44 26.66 -5.40
CA LEU A 88 13.65 27.24 -4.81
C LEU A 88 14.67 27.55 -5.90
N ARG A 89 15.24 28.75 -5.85
CA ARG A 89 16.30 29.20 -6.75
C ARG A 89 17.67 28.89 -6.17
N MET A 90 18.50 28.21 -6.95
CA MET A 90 19.84 27.83 -6.55
C MET A 90 20.90 28.71 -7.23
N PRO A 91 21.95 29.16 -6.51
CA PRO A 91 22.30 28.82 -5.11
C PRO A 91 21.64 29.71 -4.04
N GLU A 92 20.83 30.70 -4.39
CA GLU A 92 20.43 31.76 -3.46
C GLU A 92 19.54 31.30 -2.29
N GLN A 93 18.78 30.23 -2.48
CA GLN A 93 17.88 29.65 -1.47
C GLN A 93 18.38 28.32 -0.91
N GLU A 94 19.70 28.11 -0.87
CA GLU A 94 20.32 26.90 -0.31
C GLU A 94 19.87 26.62 1.13
N GLY A 95 19.83 27.66 1.98
CA GLY A 95 19.40 27.52 3.37
C GLY A 95 17.95 27.04 3.52
N GLU A 96 17.05 27.41 2.59
CA GLU A 96 15.68 26.89 2.58
C GLU A 96 15.66 25.42 2.18
N LEU A 97 16.47 25.01 1.19
CA LEU A 97 16.58 23.60 0.82
C LEU A 97 17.18 22.74 1.96
N VAL A 98 18.18 23.25 2.67
CA VAL A 98 18.76 22.60 3.87
C VAL A 98 17.65 22.35 4.89
N ARG A 99 16.86 23.38 5.22
CA ARG A 99 15.77 23.27 6.19
C ARG A 99 14.71 22.26 5.73
N GLU A 100 14.25 22.35 4.49
CA GLU A 100 13.25 21.42 3.95
C GLU A 100 13.73 19.96 3.97
N LEU A 101 14.98 19.70 3.60
CA LEU A 101 15.55 18.35 3.64
C LEU A 101 15.78 17.86 5.08
N ALA A 102 16.16 18.74 6.00
CA ALA A 102 16.29 18.41 7.41
C ALA A 102 14.93 18.06 8.03
N GLU A 103 13.90 18.89 7.83
CA GLU A 103 12.54 18.64 8.28
C GLU A 103 11.96 17.36 7.67
N ALA A 104 12.21 17.10 6.39
CA ALA A 104 11.82 15.86 5.74
C ALA A 104 12.52 14.63 6.36
N ALA A 105 13.80 14.76 6.69
CA ALA A 105 14.57 13.69 7.31
C ALA A 105 14.15 13.43 8.75
N GLU A 106 13.81 14.47 9.51
CA GLU A 106 13.25 14.36 10.86
C GLU A 106 11.85 13.74 10.83
N SER A 107 10.97 14.22 9.94
CA SER A 107 9.63 13.65 9.76
C SER A 107 9.70 12.17 9.40
N ALA A 108 10.65 11.78 8.55
CA ALA A 108 10.86 10.37 8.19
C ALA A 108 11.47 9.53 9.33
N ARG A 109 12.12 10.15 10.33
CA ARG A 109 12.60 9.49 11.55
C ARG A 109 11.49 9.36 12.59
N ASP A 110 10.64 10.36 12.71
CA ASP A 110 9.46 10.35 13.58
C ASP A 110 8.39 9.38 13.09
N ASP A 111 8.35 9.09 11.78
CA ASP A 111 7.66 7.92 11.18
C ASP A 111 8.29 6.56 11.60
N GLY A 112 9.00 6.50 12.73
CA GLY A 112 9.78 5.35 13.23
C GLY A 112 8.97 4.05 13.44
N ILE A 113 7.65 4.12 13.29
CA ILE A 113 6.77 2.96 13.18
C ILE A 113 5.90 3.17 11.93
N CYS A 114 6.45 2.91 10.75
CA CYS A 114 5.60 2.65 9.58
C CYS A 114 4.98 1.26 9.73
N GLY A 115 3.66 1.19 9.68
CA GLY A 115 2.93 -0.07 9.63
C GLY A 115 3.12 -0.77 8.29
N ALA A 116 3.02 -2.09 8.26
CA ALA A 116 3.13 -2.84 7.01
C ALA A 116 1.83 -2.78 6.21
N VAL A 117 1.93 -2.75 4.88
CA VAL A 117 0.79 -2.82 3.96
C VAL A 117 0.74 -4.21 3.32
N VAL A 118 -0.41 -4.89 3.44
CA VAL A 118 -0.66 -6.20 2.84
C VAL A 118 -1.84 -6.12 1.90
N ALA A 119 -1.66 -6.47 0.64
CA ALA A 119 -2.76 -6.62 -0.30
C ALA A 119 -3.16 -8.09 -0.41
N VAL A 120 -4.46 -8.40 -0.43
CA VAL A 120 -4.99 -9.77 -0.47
C VAL A 120 -5.88 -9.90 -1.69
N ILE A 121 -5.62 -10.89 -2.54
CA ILE A 121 -6.37 -11.12 -3.78
C ILE A 121 -6.64 -12.61 -3.98
N GLY A 122 -7.83 -12.95 -4.52
CA GLY A 122 -8.22 -14.33 -4.76
C GLY A 122 -7.78 -14.84 -6.13
N GLY A 123 -7.09 -15.98 -6.20
CA GLY A 123 -6.74 -16.65 -7.46
C GLY A 123 -7.95 -17.04 -8.30
N ARG A 124 -9.10 -17.24 -7.66
CA ARG A 124 -10.42 -17.38 -8.30
C ARG A 124 -11.51 -16.72 -7.48
N GLY A 125 -12.67 -16.51 -8.11
CA GLY A 125 -13.89 -16.15 -7.38
C GLY A 125 -14.20 -17.18 -6.29
N GLY A 126 -14.50 -16.72 -5.07
CA GLY A 126 -14.76 -17.60 -3.93
C GLY A 126 -13.52 -18.32 -3.37
N ALA A 127 -12.30 -17.81 -3.62
CA ALA A 127 -11.09 -18.36 -3.01
C ALA A 127 -11.05 -18.21 -1.49
N GLY A 128 -11.71 -17.18 -0.96
CA GLY A 128 -11.69 -16.78 0.45
C GLY A 128 -10.71 -15.63 0.74
N ALA A 129 -10.39 -14.80 -0.25
CA ALA A 129 -9.50 -13.64 -0.10
C ALA A 129 -9.99 -12.65 0.96
N SER A 130 -11.23 -12.16 0.84
CA SER A 130 -11.84 -11.25 1.81
C SER A 130 -11.87 -11.83 3.23
N LEU A 131 -12.17 -13.13 3.37
CA LEU A 131 -12.13 -13.80 4.67
C LEU A 131 -10.71 -13.89 5.23
N PHE A 132 -9.72 -14.09 4.37
CA PHE A 132 -8.31 -14.09 4.77
C PHE A 132 -7.84 -12.69 5.14
N ALA A 133 -8.28 -11.65 4.43
CA ALA A 133 -8.02 -10.25 4.75
C ALA A 133 -8.57 -9.88 6.14
N VAL A 134 -9.82 -10.25 6.44
CA VAL A 134 -10.39 -10.09 7.78
C VAL A 134 -9.58 -10.86 8.83
N ALA A 135 -9.11 -12.06 8.51
CA ALA A 135 -8.31 -12.85 9.44
C ALA A 135 -6.93 -12.24 9.71
N LEU A 136 -6.30 -11.64 8.69
CA LEU A 136 -5.06 -10.87 8.85
C LEU A 136 -5.29 -9.66 9.75
N ALA A 137 -6.35 -8.88 9.49
CA ALA A 137 -6.68 -7.71 10.31
C ALA A 137 -6.97 -8.09 11.78
N GLN A 138 -7.67 -9.20 12.04
CA GLN A 138 -7.91 -9.72 13.40
C GLN A 138 -6.66 -10.30 14.08
N ALA A 139 -5.66 -10.72 13.31
CA ALA A 139 -4.42 -11.30 13.84
C ALA A 139 -3.34 -10.25 14.11
N ALA A 140 -3.45 -9.07 13.50
CA ALA A 140 -2.58 -7.93 13.74
C ALA A 140 -2.90 -7.24 15.08
N ALA A 141 -1.94 -6.48 15.62
CA ALA A 141 -2.09 -5.78 16.90
C ALA A 141 -3.02 -4.56 16.78
N ASP A 142 -2.83 -3.76 15.73
CA ASP A 142 -3.72 -2.69 15.30
C ASP A 142 -3.76 -2.70 13.78
N ALA A 143 -4.96 -2.57 13.21
CA ALA A 143 -5.17 -2.79 11.79
C ALA A 143 -6.20 -1.84 11.18
N LEU A 144 -5.91 -1.45 9.94
CA LEU A 144 -6.83 -0.82 9.02
C LEU A 144 -7.19 -1.83 7.92
N LEU A 145 -8.43 -2.28 7.88
CA LEU A 145 -8.96 -3.14 6.82
C LEU A 145 -9.66 -2.28 5.77
N VAL A 146 -9.15 -2.32 4.54
CA VAL A 146 -9.62 -1.52 3.41
C VAL A 146 -10.25 -2.44 2.37
N ASP A 147 -11.55 -2.30 2.14
CA ASP A 147 -12.29 -3.03 1.11
C ASP A 147 -12.17 -2.32 -0.23
N LEU A 148 -11.51 -2.91 -1.23
CA LEU A 148 -11.37 -2.31 -2.55
C LEU A 148 -12.30 -2.93 -3.60
N ASP A 149 -13.24 -3.79 -3.20
CA ASP A 149 -14.25 -4.36 -4.11
C ASP A 149 -15.58 -3.60 -4.00
N PRO A 150 -15.88 -2.66 -4.92
CA PRO A 150 -17.12 -1.90 -4.85
C PRO A 150 -18.38 -2.74 -5.06
N TRP A 151 -18.26 -3.99 -5.52
CA TRP A 151 -19.39 -4.87 -5.86
C TRP A 151 -19.51 -6.08 -4.93
N ALA A 152 -18.63 -6.23 -3.92
CA ALA A 152 -18.67 -7.36 -2.98
C ALA A 152 -19.78 -7.26 -1.92
N GLY A 153 -20.48 -6.13 -1.85
CA GLY A 153 -21.51 -5.88 -0.84
C GLY A 153 -20.96 -5.47 0.52
N GLY A 154 -19.65 -5.20 0.64
CA GLY A 154 -19.00 -4.66 1.82
C GLY A 154 -18.38 -5.71 2.75
N ILE A 155 -17.07 -5.56 3.00
CA ILE A 155 -16.32 -6.41 3.93
C ILE A 155 -16.80 -6.26 5.39
N ASP A 156 -17.54 -5.19 5.70
CA ASP A 156 -18.09 -4.94 7.03
C ASP A 156 -19.01 -6.07 7.53
N LEU A 157 -19.69 -6.79 6.63
CA LEU A 157 -20.44 -8.01 6.96
C LEU A 157 -19.54 -9.13 7.50
N LEU A 158 -18.35 -9.29 6.93
CA LEU A 158 -17.41 -10.33 7.34
C LEU A 158 -16.76 -10.04 8.70
N VAL A 159 -16.71 -8.77 9.13
CA VAL A 159 -16.28 -8.37 10.48
C VAL A 159 -17.44 -8.20 11.45
N GLY A 160 -18.71 -8.35 11.01
CA GLY A 160 -19.90 -8.11 11.84
C GLY A 160 -20.01 -6.67 12.33
N GLY A 161 -19.67 -5.72 11.46
CA GLY A 161 -19.62 -4.29 11.73
C GLY A 161 -20.59 -3.46 10.88
N GLU A 162 -21.53 -4.10 10.19
CA GLU A 162 -22.46 -3.46 9.25
C GLU A 162 -23.37 -2.41 9.89
N THR A 163 -23.64 -2.50 11.19
CA THR A 163 -24.39 -1.50 11.97
C THR A 163 -23.50 -0.49 12.70
N ALA A 164 -22.18 -0.66 12.64
CA ALA A 164 -21.26 0.23 13.32
C ALA A 164 -21.20 1.60 12.61
N PRO A 165 -21.38 2.71 13.36
CA PRO A 165 -21.33 4.05 12.79
C PRO A 165 -19.92 4.40 12.32
N GLY A 166 -19.84 5.27 11.32
CA GLY A 166 -18.58 5.76 10.74
C GLY A 166 -18.62 5.79 9.21
N LEU A 167 -17.60 6.42 8.63
CA LEU A 167 -17.51 6.64 7.18
C LEU A 167 -17.37 5.32 6.40
N ARG A 168 -18.00 5.29 5.23
CA ARG A 168 -17.80 4.30 4.16
C ARG A 168 -17.13 4.97 2.96
N TRP A 169 -16.70 4.18 1.98
CA TRP A 169 -16.04 4.71 0.78
C TRP A 169 -16.79 5.85 0.08
N PRO A 170 -18.11 5.75 -0.20
CA PRO A 170 -18.85 6.84 -0.85
C PRO A 170 -18.98 8.12 -0.01
N ASP A 171 -18.76 8.03 1.31
CA ASP A 171 -18.80 9.21 2.19
C ASP A 171 -17.48 9.99 2.15
N LEU A 172 -16.41 9.40 1.59
CA LEU A 172 -15.11 10.05 1.45
C LEU A 172 -15.10 10.99 0.24
N ALA A 173 -15.44 12.26 0.47
CA ALA A 173 -15.21 13.33 -0.49
C ALA A 173 -13.72 13.71 -0.54
N LEU A 174 -12.88 12.84 -1.11
CA LEU A 174 -11.45 13.07 -1.27
C LEU A 174 -11.10 13.26 -2.74
N GLN A 175 -10.62 14.46 -3.09
CA GLN A 175 -10.04 14.78 -4.39
C GLN A 175 -8.50 14.56 -4.39
N GLY A 176 -7.99 13.80 -3.40
CA GLY A 176 -6.58 13.67 -3.07
C GLY A 176 -6.14 14.60 -1.94
N GLY A 177 -5.04 14.24 -1.26
CA GLY A 177 -4.52 14.97 -0.12
C GLY A 177 -4.04 14.02 0.98
N ARG A 178 -3.19 14.51 1.90
CA ARG A 178 -2.76 13.71 3.04
C ARG A 178 -3.84 13.64 4.10
N LEU A 179 -4.03 12.45 4.64
CA LEU A 179 -4.89 12.20 5.78
C LEU A 179 -4.06 11.97 7.04
N ASN A 180 -4.55 12.48 8.17
CA ASN A 180 -4.02 12.16 9.49
C ASN A 180 -4.67 10.84 9.97
N TRP A 181 -3.85 9.86 10.37
CA TRP A 181 -4.34 8.59 10.88
C TRP A 181 -5.29 8.75 12.07
N SER A 182 -5.02 9.66 13.01
CA SER A 182 -5.88 9.83 14.18
C SER A 182 -7.30 10.25 13.79
N ALA A 183 -7.42 11.14 12.81
CA ALA A 183 -8.70 11.59 12.25
C ALA A 183 -9.38 10.48 11.45
N VAL A 184 -8.64 9.76 10.58
CA VAL A 184 -9.17 8.61 9.84
C VAL A 184 -9.70 7.55 10.81
N ARG A 185 -8.90 7.15 11.80
CA ARG A 185 -9.27 6.15 12.80
C ARG A 185 -10.51 6.55 13.60
N ALA A 186 -10.67 7.84 13.93
CA ALA A 186 -11.84 8.34 14.65
C ALA A 186 -13.11 8.36 13.80
N ALA A 187 -12.96 8.52 12.48
CA ALA A 187 -14.08 8.58 11.55
C ALA A 187 -14.54 7.19 11.06
N LEU A 188 -13.69 6.16 11.15
CA LEU A 188 -14.00 4.82 10.68
C LEU A 188 -14.71 3.96 11.74
N PRO A 189 -15.61 3.05 11.32
CA PRO A 189 -16.11 1.97 12.18
C PRO A 189 -14.97 1.14 12.76
N ARG A 190 -15.11 0.74 14.04
CA ARG A 190 -14.10 -0.09 14.73
C ARG A 190 -14.63 -1.42 15.31
N PRO A 191 -15.32 -2.27 14.51
CA PRO A 191 -15.78 -3.55 15.01
C PRO A 191 -14.58 -4.38 15.49
N ARG A 192 -14.66 -4.87 16.74
CA ARG A 192 -13.63 -5.73 17.33
C ARG A 192 -12.22 -5.11 17.35
N GLY A 193 -12.15 -3.78 17.43
CA GLY A 193 -10.89 -3.03 17.52
C GLY A 193 -10.20 -2.73 16.19
N ILE A 194 -10.69 -3.28 15.08
CA ILE A 194 -10.14 -3.07 13.74
C ILE A 194 -10.81 -1.86 13.12
N SER A 195 -10.05 -0.90 12.61
CA SER A 195 -10.61 0.17 11.78
C SER A 195 -10.94 -0.37 10.39
N VAL A 196 -12.18 -0.17 9.94
CA VAL A 196 -12.65 -0.76 8.67
C VAL A 196 -13.16 0.33 7.75
N LEU A 197 -12.57 0.45 6.57
CA LEU A 197 -13.12 1.24 5.47
C LEU A 197 -13.75 0.29 4.45
N SER A 198 -15.07 0.16 4.53
CA SER A 198 -15.88 -0.72 3.70
C SER A 198 -16.65 0.07 2.64
N GLY A 199 -17.11 -0.63 1.60
CA GLY A 199 -18.15 -0.12 0.70
C GLY A 199 -19.53 -0.02 1.34
N THR A 200 -20.49 0.42 0.54
CA THR A 200 -21.93 0.37 0.87
C THR A 200 -22.59 -0.82 0.17
N ARG A 201 -23.90 -0.98 0.33
CA ARG A 201 -24.71 -1.96 -0.42
C ARG A 201 -25.10 -1.49 -1.83
N ARG A 202 -24.56 -0.36 -2.28
CA ARG A 202 -24.75 0.20 -3.62
C ARG A 202 -23.41 0.19 -4.35
N GLY A 203 -23.43 -0.03 -5.66
CA GLY A 203 -22.23 0.06 -6.49
C GLY A 203 -21.68 1.49 -6.54
N TYR A 204 -20.35 1.61 -6.55
CA TYR A 204 -19.60 2.85 -6.71
C TYR A 204 -18.28 2.52 -7.45
N GLU A 205 -17.50 3.52 -7.82
CA GLU A 205 -16.14 3.31 -8.33
C GLU A 205 -15.13 3.95 -7.38
N LEU A 206 -13.91 3.41 -7.36
CA LEU A 206 -12.83 3.87 -6.51
C LEU A 206 -11.74 4.51 -7.36
N ASP A 207 -11.39 5.74 -6.99
CA ASP A 207 -10.25 6.45 -7.56
C ASP A 207 -8.96 6.07 -6.82
N ALA A 208 -7.83 6.12 -7.53
CA ALA A 208 -6.52 5.80 -6.95
C ALA A 208 -6.10 6.76 -5.83
N GLY A 209 -6.38 8.07 -5.98
CA GLY A 209 -5.98 9.09 -5.03
C GLY A 209 -6.50 8.89 -3.60
N PRO A 210 -7.81 8.67 -3.40
CA PRO A 210 -8.38 8.32 -2.09
C PRO A 210 -7.80 7.03 -1.50
N VAL A 211 -7.56 6.01 -2.33
CA VAL A 211 -6.96 4.73 -1.89
C VAL A 211 -5.54 4.94 -1.39
N ASP A 212 -4.70 5.65 -2.16
CA ASP A 212 -3.35 6.01 -1.77
C ASP A 212 -3.33 6.80 -0.46
N ALA A 213 -4.22 7.79 -0.32
CA ALA A 213 -4.28 8.64 0.86
C ALA A 213 -4.63 7.87 2.15
N VAL A 214 -5.58 6.92 2.05
CA VAL A 214 -6.01 6.09 3.19
C VAL A 214 -4.92 5.08 3.58
N ILE A 215 -4.33 4.40 2.60
CA ILE A 215 -3.23 3.45 2.84
C ILE A 215 -2.04 4.16 3.47
N ASP A 216 -1.64 5.30 2.91
CA ASP A 216 -0.52 6.09 3.42
C ASP A 216 -0.77 6.60 4.84
N ALA A 217 -2.00 7.01 5.17
CA ALA A 217 -2.37 7.41 6.53
C ALA A 217 -2.24 6.24 7.52
N GLY A 218 -2.79 5.07 7.20
CA GLY A 218 -2.66 3.89 8.07
C GLY A 218 -1.19 3.49 8.26
N ARG A 219 -0.42 3.47 7.17
CA ARG A 219 1.01 3.17 7.18
C ARG A 219 1.79 4.12 8.10
N ARG A 220 1.66 5.44 7.93
CA ARG A 220 2.31 6.44 8.81
C ARG A 220 1.79 6.40 10.24
N GLY A 221 0.56 5.95 10.43
CA GLY A 221 -0.03 5.72 11.74
C GLY A 221 0.53 4.51 12.49
N GLY A 222 1.44 3.74 11.90
CA GLY A 222 2.03 2.55 12.50
C GLY A 222 1.09 1.34 12.56
N VAL A 223 -0.01 1.35 11.82
CA VAL A 223 -0.99 0.26 11.81
C VAL A 223 -0.81 -0.66 10.62
N THR A 224 -1.12 -1.94 10.78
CA THR A 224 -1.08 -2.88 9.66
C THR A 224 -2.25 -2.59 8.73
N VAL A 225 -1.96 -2.15 7.50
CA VAL A 225 -2.99 -1.90 6.50
C VAL A 225 -3.22 -3.17 5.70
N VAL A 226 -4.44 -3.68 5.71
CA VAL A 226 -4.85 -4.86 4.93
C VAL A 226 -5.82 -4.43 3.86
N CYS A 227 -5.42 -4.51 2.60
CA CYS A 227 -6.24 -4.19 1.44
C CYS A 227 -6.86 -5.46 0.87
N ASP A 228 -8.19 -5.60 0.92
CA ASP A 228 -8.91 -6.66 0.23
C ASP A 228 -9.17 -6.23 -1.21
N LEU A 229 -8.61 -6.97 -2.17
CA LEU A 229 -8.64 -6.61 -3.59
C LEU A 229 -9.68 -7.42 -4.37
N PRO A 230 -10.44 -6.78 -5.27
CA PRO A 230 -11.15 -7.48 -6.32
C PRO A 230 -10.14 -8.06 -7.33
N ARG A 231 -10.60 -8.99 -8.17
CA ARG A 231 -9.79 -9.47 -9.31
C ARG A 231 -9.78 -8.52 -10.50
N ARG A 232 -10.63 -7.47 -10.49
CA ARG A 232 -10.64 -6.43 -11.50
C ARG A 232 -9.50 -5.46 -11.20
N LEU A 233 -8.49 -5.42 -12.06
CA LEU A 233 -7.35 -4.52 -11.90
C LEU A 233 -7.72 -3.11 -12.41
N THR A 234 -8.09 -2.24 -11.47
CA THR A 234 -8.34 -0.80 -11.67
C THR A 234 -7.16 0.03 -11.17
N ASP A 235 -7.15 1.34 -11.45
CA ASP A 235 -6.14 2.25 -10.92
C ASP A 235 -6.08 2.26 -9.39
N ALA A 236 -7.23 2.10 -8.71
CA ALA A 236 -7.32 1.93 -7.27
C ALA A 236 -6.65 0.63 -6.78
N THR A 237 -6.86 -0.49 -7.46
CA THR A 237 -6.16 -1.73 -7.11
C THR A 237 -4.67 -1.65 -7.40
N GLN A 238 -4.27 -0.94 -8.47
CA GLN A 238 -2.88 -0.72 -8.83
C GLN A 238 -2.17 0.09 -7.74
N ALA A 239 -2.80 1.17 -7.25
CA ALA A 239 -2.33 1.96 -6.11
C ALA A 239 -2.07 1.09 -4.87
N ALA A 240 -3.03 0.23 -4.50
CA ALA A 240 -2.87 -0.67 -3.36
C ALA A 240 -1.77 -1.72 -3.57
N LEU A 241 -1.66 -2.29 -4.77
CA LEU A 241 -0.60 -3.25 -5.12
C LEU A 241 0.79 -2.59 -5.09
N ASP A 242 0.93 -1.37 -5.60
CA ASP A 242 2.19 -0.61 -5.59
C ASP A 242 2.62 -0.26 -4.16
N ALA A 243 1.66 0.07 -3.29
CA ALA A 243 1.88 0.43 -1.90
C ALA A 243 2.20 -0.78 -1.00
N ALA A 244 1.80 -1.99 -1.40
CA ALA A 244 1.94 -3.18 -0.58
C ALA A 244 3.42 -3.59 -0.34
N ASP A 245 3.72 -3.96 0.90
CA ASP A 245 4.96 -4.64 1.27
C ASP A 245 4.90 -6.13 0.91
N LEU A 246 3.69 -6.70 0.91
CA LEU A 246 3.40 -8.07 0.53
C LEU A 246 2.04 -8.16 -0.17
N VAL A 247 2.01 -8.84 -1.31
CA VAL A 247 0.78 -9.28 -1.98
C VAL A 247 0.55 -10.75 -1.65
N VAL A 248 -0.65 -11.07 -1.15
CA VAL A 248 -1.07 -12.42 -0.79
C VAL A 248 -2.10 -12.91 -1.79
N LEU A 249 -1.69 -13.89 -2.60
CA LEU A 249 -2.57 -14.62 -3.48
C LEU A 249 -3.23 -15.77 -2.72
N VAL A 250 -4.55 -15.74 -2.54
CA VAL A 250 -5.31 -16.81 -1.87
C VAL A 250 -5.89 -17.74 -2.93
N SER A 251 -5.60 -19.04 -2.84
CA SER A 251 -6.09 -20.02 -3.80
C SER A 251 -6.55 -21.32 -3.13
N PRO A 252 -7.71 -21.90 -3.50
CA PRO A 252 -8.04 -23.27 -3.15
C PRO A 252 -7.06 -24.27 -3.77
N CYS A 253 -6.92 -25.44 -3.14
CA CYS A 253 -6.02 -26.49 -3.59
C CYS A 253 -6.68 -27.39 -4.66
N ASP A 254 -7.20 -26.82 -5.75
CA ASP A 254 -7.79 -27.60 -6.85
C ASP A 254 -7.14 -27.22 -8.19
N VAL A 255 -7.27 -28.09 -9.20
CA VAL A 255 -6.59 -27.92 -10.49
C VAL A 255 -6.98 -26.61 -11.18
N ARG A 256 -8.26 -26.23 -11.12
CA ARG A 256 -8.75 -25.00 -11.76
C ARG A 256 -8.24 -23.76 -11.02
N ALA A 257 -8.21 -23.80 -9.69
CA ALA A 257 -7.65 -22.75 -8.86
C ALA A 257 -6.13 -22.61 -9.03
N CYS A 258 -5.42 -23.73 -9.21
CA CYS A 258 -3.99 -23.75 -9.52
C CYS A 258 -3.71 -23.12 -10.88
N ALA A 259 -4.43 -23.51 -11.93
CA ALA A 259 -4.31 -22.90 -13.25
C ALA A 259 -4.61 -21.38 -13.21
N ALA A 260 -5.67 -20.97 -12.50
CA ALA A 260 -6.01 -19.55 -12.36
C ALA A 260 -4.94 -18.76 -11.59
N ALA A 261 -4.36 -19.34 -10.54
CA ALA A 261 -3.24 -18.74 -9.82
C ALA A 261 -2.00 -18.59 -10.73
N ALA A 262 -1.68 -19.60 -11.54
CA ALA A 262 -0.56 -19.56 -12.48
C ALA A 262 -0.74 -18.51 -13.60
N THR A 263 -1.97 -18.23 -14.03
CA THR A 263 -2.25 -17.13 -14.96
C THR A 263 -2.11 -15.76 -14.29
N MET A 264 -2.54 -15.62 -13.03
CA MET A 264 -2.59 -14.32 -12.37
C MET A 264 -1.26 -13.92 -11.70
N ALA A 265 -0.47 -14.89 -11.25
CA ALA A 265 0.78 -14.63 -10.54
C ALA A 265 1.77 -13.76 -11.34
N PRO A 266 2.08 -14.03 -12.64
CA PRO A 266 2.98 -13.19 -13.41
C PRO A 266 2.52 -11.73 -13.53
N VAL A 267 1.21 -11.51 -13.68
CA VAL A 267 0.63 -10.15 -13.76
C VAL A 267 0.84 -9.40 -12.45
N LEU A 268 0.58 -10.06 -11.31
CA LEU A 268 0.79 -9.46 -9.99
C LEU A 268 2.27 -9.25 -9.66
N THR A 269 3.14 -10.21 -10.00
CA THR A 269 4.59 -10.11 -9.80
C THR A 269 5.21 -8.95 -10.61
N ALA A 270 4.69 -8.68 -11.81
CA ALA A 270 5.13 -7.55 -12.62
C ALA A 270 4.82 -6.19 -11.96
N ILE A 271 3.75 -6.12 -11.16
CA ILE A 271 3.37 -4.94 -10.39
C ILE A 271 4.16 -4.88 -9.07
N ASN A 272 4.13 -5.96 -8.31
CA ASN A 272 4.80 -6.07 -7.02
C ASN A 272 5.55 -7.41 -6.90
N PRO A 273 6.90 -7.40 -6.84
CA PRO A 273 7.69 -8.62 -6.77
C PRO A 273 7.52 -9.38 -5.44
N ASN A 274 7.02 -8.73 -4.39
CA ASN A 274 6.77 -9.35 -3.09
C ASN A 274 5.40 -10.05 -3.11
N LEU A 275 5.28 -11.11 -3.91
CA LEU A 275 4.07 -11.93 -4.02
C LEU A 275 4.28 -13.27 -3.31
N GLY A 276 3.29 -13.72 -2.55
CA GLY A 276 3.28 -15.06 -1.97
C GLY A 276 1.90 -15.69 -1.92
N LEU A 277 1.87 -17.02 -1.84
CA LEU A 277 0.67 -17.82 -1.97
C LEU A 277 0.18 -18.35 -0.62
N VAL A 278 -1.14 -18.26 -0.39
CA VAL A 278 -1.85 -18.96 0.68
C VAL A 278 -2.80 -19.97 0.07
N VAL A 279 -2.57 -21.25 0.36
CA VAL A 279 -3.37 -22.35 -0.21
C VAL A 279 -4.38 -22.88 0.79
N ARG A 280 -5.65 -22.97 0.37
CA ARG A 280 -6.73 -23.60 1.14
C ARG A 280 -7.02 -25.00 0.62
N GLY A 281 -6.60 -26.02 1.36
CA GLY A 281 -6.88 -27.42 1.07
C GLY A 281 -8.01 -28.02 1.92
N PRO A 282 -8.16 -29.36 1.91
CA PRO A 282 -7.43 -30.31 1.06
C PRO A 282 -7.86 -30.24 -0.41
N SER A 283 -7.04 -30.78 -1.30
CA SER A 283 -7.43 -30.97 -2.69
C SER A 283 -8.37 -32.17 -2.82
N PRO A 284 -9.45 -32.09 -3.62
CA PRO A 284 -10.23 -33.27 -3.98
C PRO A 284 -9.42 -34.28 -4.80
N GLY A 285 -8.38 -33.84 -5.53
CA GLY A 285 -7.54 -34.68 -6.39
C GLY A 285 -6.16 -35.01 -5.82
N GLY A 286 -5.91 -34.74 -4.54
CA GLY A 286 -4.60 -35.03 -3.91
C GLY A 286 -3.49 -34.02 -4.19
N LEU A 287 -3.75 -32.98 -4.99
CA LEU A 287 -2.81 -31.88 -5.22
C LEU A 287 -2.37 -31.24 -3.89
N ARG A 288 -1.07 -31.05 -3.72
CA ARG A 288 -0.46 -30.47 -2.51
C ARG A 288 -0.27 -28.98 -2.68
N ALA A 289 -0.28 -28.25 -1.57
CA ALA A 289 -0.07 -26.80 -1.57
C ALA A 289 1.29 -26.38 -2.16
N ALA A 290 2.33 -27.19 -1.94
CA ALA A 290 3.65 -26.95 -2.54
C ALA A 290 3.60 -27.05 -4.07
N GLU A 291 2.92 -28.06 -4.62
CA GLU A 291 2.76 -28.22 -6.07
C GLU A 291 1.98 -27.05 -6.69
N VAL A 292 0.97 -26.51 -5.98
CA VAL A 292 0.26 -25.30 -6.44
C VAL A 292 1.22 -24.09 -6.49
N ALA A 293 2.08 -23.94 -5.48
CA ALA A 293 3.05 -22.86 -5.41
C ALA A 293 4.11 -22.96 -6.51
N ASP A 294 4.62 -24.17 -6.76
CA ASP A 294 5.58 -24.46 -7.82
C ASP A 294 5.01 -24.14 -9.20
N VAL A 295 3.77 -24.58 -9.48
CA VAL A 295 3.08 -24.29 -10.76
C VAL A 295 2.79 -22.80 -10.92
N ALA A 296 2.42 -22.11 -9.85
CA ALA A 296 2.17 -20.66 -9.88
C ALA A 296 3.47 -19.83 -9.92
N GLY A 297 4.63 -20.43 -9.67
CA GLY A 297 5.93 -19.74 -9.67
C GLY A 297 6.10 -18.74 -8.52
N VAL A 298 5.45 -18.96 -7.38
CA VAL A 298 5.44 -18.03 -6.23
C VAL A 298 5.67 -18.77 -4.90
N PRO A 299 6.32 -18.13 -3.91
CA PRO A 299 6.59 -18.76 -2.62
C PRO A 299 5.31 -19.09 -1.85
N LEU A 300 5.24 -20.29 -1.25
CA LEU A 300 4.14 -20.69 -0.37
C LEU A 300 4.33 -20.06 1.03
N LEU A 301 3.46 -19.12 1.40
CA LEU A 301 3.49 -18.48 2.72
C LEU A 301 2.80 -19.34 3.79
N ALA A 302 1.66 -19.92 3.43
CA ALA A 302 0.90 -20.79 4.33
C ALA A 302 -0.01 -21.75 3.55
N SER A 303 -0.26 -22.90 4.14
CA SER A 303 -1.34 -23.79 3.73
C SER A 303 -2.29 -24.02 4.90
N MET A 304 -3.59 -24.01 4.66
CA MET A 304 -4.60 -24.25 5.69
C MET A 304 -5.69 -25.19 5.18
N ARG A 305 -6.33 -25.92 6.10
CA ARG A 305 -7.55 -26.67 5.80
C ARG A 305 -8.75 -25.72 5.79
N ALA A 306 -9.79 -26.08 5.04
CA ALA A 306 -11.09 -25.43 5.16
C ALA A 306 -11.58 -25.46 6.62
N GLN A 307 -12.08 -24.33 7.12
CA GLN A 307 -12.65 -24.25 8.46
C GLN A 307 -14.12 -24.68 8.42
N PRO A 308 -14.53 -25.73 9.15
CA PRO A 308 -15.92 -26.17 9.19
C PRO A 308 -16.85 -25.09 9.76
N ARG A 309 -18.12 -25.07 9.30
CA ARG A 309 -19.18 -24.15 9.74
C ARG A 309 -18.87 -22.66 9.59
N LEU A 310 -17.85 -22.32 8.79
CA LEU A 310 -17.47 -20.93 8.58
C LEU A 310 -18.59 -20.14 7.91
N ALA A 311 -19.29 -20.72 6.94
CA ALA A 311 -20.44 -20.08 6.29
C ALA A 311 -21.56 -19.76 7.29
N GLU A 312 -22.01 -20.78 8.04
CA GLU A 312 -23.01 -20.60 9.11
C GLU A 312 -22.61 -19.53 10.13
N GLN A 313 -21.33 -19.48 10.50
CA GLN A 313 -20.83 -18.49 11.45
C GLN A 313 -20.95 -17.06 10.90
N LEU A 314 -20.67 -16.84 9.62
CA LEU A 314 -20.66 -15.50 9.02
C LEU A 314 -22.06 -14.88 9.01
N GLU A 315 -23.11 -15.70 8.87
CA GLU A 315 -24.52 -15.29 8.98
C GLU A 315 -24.89 -14.73 10.37
N HIS A 316 -24.09 -15.01 11.41
CA HIS A 316 -24.39 -14.66 12.81
C HIS A 316 -23.39 -13.66 13.42
N GLY A 317 -23.04 -12.63 12.65
CA GLY A 317 -22.22 -11.50 13.12
C GLY A 317 -20.73 -11.62 12.80
N GLY A 318 -20.40 -12.19 11.65
CA GLY A 318 -19.07 -12.16 11.06
C GLY A 318 -18.04 -13.11 11.67
N LEU A 319 -16.80 -12.99 11.20
CA LEU A 319 -15.68 -13.84 11.54
C LEU A 319 -15.27 -13.64 13.01
N ARG A 320 -15.16 -14.76 13.72
CA ARG A 320 -14.63 -14.86 15.08
C ARG A 320 -13.50 -15.89 15.06
N LEU A 321 -12.26 -15.42 15.16
CA LEU A 321 -11.10 -16.29 15.23
C LEU A 321 -10.91 -16.86 16.63
N ARG A 322 -10.97 -18.19 16.75
CA ARG A 322 -10.56 -18.89 17.97
C ARG A 322 -9.03 -18.96 18.04
N ARG A 323 -8.47 -19.04 19.26
CA ARG A 323 -7.02 -19.14 19.50
C ARG A 323 -6.32 -20.23 18.67
N ARG A 324 -7.00 -21.38 18.48
CA ARG A 324 -6.52 -22.54 17.69
C ARG A 324 -7.10 -22.62 16.26
N SER A 325 -7.65 -21.53 15.73
CA SER A 325 -8.15 -21.51 14.35
C SER A 325 -7.00 -21.70 13.35
N VAL A 326 -7.22 -22.57 12.36
CA VAL A 326 -6.30 -22.77 11.22
C VAL A 326 -6.14 -21.50 10.39
N LEU A 327 -7.23 -20.74 10.24
CA LEU A 327 -7.25 -19.45 9.56
C LEU A 327 -6.42 -18.43 10.33
N ALA A 328 -6.57 -18.36 11.66
CA ALA A 328 -5.74 -17.50 12.52
C ALA A 328 -4.25 -17.90 12.47
N SER A 329 -3.94 -19.20 12.43
CA SER A 329 -2.56 -19.67 12.30
C SER A 329 -1.94 -19.26 10.97
N ALA A 330 -2.68 -19.39 9.86
CA ALA A 330 -2.22 -18.97 8.54
C ALA A 330 -2.01 -17.44 8.48
N ALA A 331 -2.96 -16.65 9.00
CA ALA A 331 -2.83 -15.20 9.09
C ALA A 331 -1.58 -14.78 9.88
N ARG A 332 -1.33 -15.37 11.07
CA ARG A 332 -0.12 -15.09 11.86
C ARG A 332 1.18 -15.47 11.16
N ARG A 333 1.19 -16.56 10.37
CA ARG A 333 2.37 -16.93 9.57
C ARG A 333 2.66 -15.87 8.52
N VAL A 334 1.64 -15.42 7.79
CA VAL A 334 1.77 -14.36 6.78
C VAL A 334 2.26 -13.05 7.41
N LEU A 335 1.65 -12.61 8.52
CA LEU A 335 2.12 -11.42 9.24
C LEU A 335 3.55 -11.56 9.75
N GLY A 336 3.99 -12.79 10.09
CA GLY A 336 5.35 -13.07 10.53
C GLY A 336 6.42 -12.95 9.44
N VAL A 337 6.02 -12.88 8.16
CA VAL A 337 6.92 -12.64 7.02
C VAL A 337 7.17 -11.14 6.82
N LEU A 338 6.27 -10.28 7.30
CA LEU A 338 6.40 -8.84 7.13
C LEU A 338 7.59 -8.28 7.92
N PRO A 339 8.28 -7.25 7.39
CA PRO A 339 9.32 -6.56 8.14
C PRO A 339 8.75 -6.04 9.47
N ARG A 340 9.43 -6.33 10.58
CA ARG A 340 9.02 -5.77 11.87
C ARG A 340 9.26 -4.27 11.84
N ALA A 341 8.21 -3.48 12.10
CA ALA A 341 8.33 -2.05 12.33
C ALA A 341 9.39 -1.83 13.44
N GLY A 342 10.51 -1.21 13.08
CA GLY A 342 11.61 -0.93 14.01
C GLY A 342 12.94 -1.67 13.77
N SER A 343 13.06 -2.63 12.84
CA SER A 343 14.40 -3.09 12.44
C SER A 343 14.99 -2.09 11.44
N GLY A 344 15.67 -1.07 11.97
CA GLY A 344 16.36 -0.07 11.18
C GLY A 344 17.21 -0.68 10.07
N ARG A 345 17.32 0.05 8.96
CA ARG A 345 18.27 -0.18 7.86
C ARG A 345 19.70 -0.22 8.44
N HIS A 346 20.12 -1.35 8.98
CA HIS A 346 21.52 -1.73 8.96
C HIS A 346 21.76 -2.26 7.56
N GLY A 347 22.15 -1.32 6.68
CA GLY A 347 22.64 -1.66 5.36
C GLY A 347 23.73 -2.72 5.52
N ARG A 348 23.49 -3.89 4.93
CA ARG A 348 24.60 -4.67 4.40
C ARG A 348 25.14 -3.86 3.23
N ALA A 349 26.25 -3.18 3.48
CA ALA A 349 27.18 -2.81 2.41
C ALA A 349 27.65 -4.11 1.75
N ALA A 350 27.41 -4.19 0.44
CA ALA A 350 28.19 -4.96 -0.51
C ALA A 350 28.53 -3.99 -1.65
#